data_AF-A0A329VSI2-F1
#
_entry.id   AF-A0A329VSI2-F1
#
_cell.length_a   1.000
_cell.length_b   1.000
_cell.length_c   1.000
_cell.angle_alpha   90.00
_cell.angle_beta   90.00
_cell.angle_gamma   90.00
#
_symmetry.space_group_name_H-M   'P 1'
#
loop_
_entity.id
_entity.type
_entity.pdbx_description
1 polymer ?
#
loop_
_entity_poly.entity_id
_entity_poly.type
_entity_poly.pdbx_seq_one_letter_code
_entity_poly.pdbx_strand_id
1 'polypeptide(L)'
;MNRDPLKPWFEEQGYSVHPHYMGSSAIPLGWRVWYEDCEIAWRYDAPRVWIIMLRRTRQRRGLANPFAPLYLLAAATMAMLGPGSRLYGQVNTLVDSPLNDERLARFYHRWTGASEVAPGWFELEASCVISLHQMRKQQKKVQL
;
A
#
# COMPACT_ATOMS: atom_id res chain seq x y z
N MET A 1 -16.65 -12.27 13.94
CA MET A 1 -15.56 -12.12 12.94
C MET A 1 -15.84 -10.84 12.17
N ASN A 2 -15.03 -9.80 12.33
CA ASN A 2 -15.16 -8.59 11.51
C ASN A 2 -14.96 -8.96 10.05
N ARG A 3 -16.01 -8.78 9.24
CA ARG A 3 -15.94 -8.95 7.80
C ARG A 3 -15.02 -7.85 7.26
N ASP A 4 -14.00 -8.23 6.49
CA ASP A 4 -13.10 -7.25 5.88
C ASP A 4 -13.91 -6.35 4.93
N PRO A 5 -13.93 -5.02 5.14
CA PRO A 5 -14.76 -4.11 4.36
C PRO A 5 -14.12 -3.75 3.01
N LEU A 6 -12.82 -3.99 2.82
CA LEU A 6 -12.12 -3.66 1.58
C LEU A 6 -12.27 -4.76 0.54
N LYS A 7 -12.42 -6.03 0.95
CA LYS A 7 -12.57 -7.16 0.03
C LYS A 7 -13.66 -6.95 -1.03
N PRO A 8 -14.91 -6.58 -0.69
CA PRO A 8 -15.96 -6.36 -1.69
C PRO A 8 -15.60 -5.27 -2.71
N TRP A 9 -14.96 -4.18 -2.25
CA TRP A 9 -14.54 -3.10 -3.14
C TRP A 9 -13.55 -3.60 -4.20
N PHE A 10 -12.55 -4.39 -3.80
CA PHE A 10 -11.60 -4.96 -4.76
C PHE A 10 -12.28 -5.89 -5.77
N GLU A 11 -13.22 -6.72 -5.32
CA GLU A 11 -13.98 -7.62 -6.18
C GLU A 11 -14.84 -6.83 -7.19
N GLU A 12 -15.50 -5.76 -6.76
CA GLU A 12 -16.29 -4.86 -7.63
C GLU A 12 -15.42 -4.12 -8.66
N GLN A 13 -14.17 -3.80 -8.31
CA GLN A 13 -13.20 -3.23 -9.26
C GLN A 13 -12.58 -4.28 -10.20
N GLY A 14 -13.01 -5.55 -10.13
CA GLY A 14 -12.56 -6.62 -11.01
C GLY A 14 -11.27 -7.32 -10.56
N TYR A 15 -10.80 -7.08 -9.34
CA TYR A 15 -9.64 -7.78 -8.80
C TYR A 15 -10.03 -9.16 -8.26
N SER A 16 -9.21 -10.16 -8.56
CA SER A 16 -9.29 -11.45 -7.89
C SER A 16 -8.66 -11.34 -6.50
N VAL A 17 -9.49 -11.40 -5.46
CA VAL A 17 -9.05 -11.35 -4.06
C VAL A 17 -8.80 -12.76 -3.55
N HIS A 18 -7.61 -13.00 -2.99
CA HIS A 18 -7.23 -14.29 -2.44
C HIS A 18 -6.87 -14.17 -0.96
N PRO A 19 -7.06 -15.22 -0.15
CA PRO A 19 -6.52 -15.23 1.21
C PRO A 19 -4.99 -15.16 1.20
N HIS A 20 -4.43 -14.48 2.19
CA HIS A 20 -2.99 -14.43 2.49
C HIS A 20 -2.75 -15.15 3.82
N TYR A 21 -1.75 -16.03 3.85
CA TYR A 21 -1.47 -16.91 4.98
C TYR A 21 -0.08 -16.67 5.57
N MET A 22 0.11 -17.03 6.83
CA MET A 22 1.40 -16.97 7.49
C MET A 22 2.34 -18.06 6.96
N GLY A 23 3.30 -17.68 6.12
CA GLY A 23 4.25 -18.62 5.51
C GLY A 23 3.53 -19.73 4.74
N SER A 24 3.87 -20.98 5.03
CA SER A 24 3.22 -22.17 4.47
C SER A 24 2.09 -22.73 5.36
N SER A 25 1.70 -22.02 6.42
CA SER A 25 0.65 -22.48 7.34
C SER A 25 -0.75 -22.18 6.81
N ALA A 26 -1.77 -22.79 7.43
CA ALA A 26 -3.17 -22.48 7.18
C ALA A 26 -3.71 -21.27 7.98
N ILE A 27 -2.84 -20.54 8.70
CA ILE A 27 -3.24 -19.40 9.54
C ILE A 27 -3.50 -18.18 8.64
N PRO A 28 -4.76 -17.70 8.51
CA PRO A 28 -5.07 -16.57 7.66
C PRO A 28 -4.56 -15.29 8.31
N LEU A 29 -3.74 -14.55 7.57
CA LEU A 29 -3.29 -13.21 7.96
C LEU A 29 -4.18 -12.13 7.37
N GLY A 30 -4.83 -12.37 6.25
CA GLY A 30 -5.71 -11.39 5.63
C GLY A 30 -6.01 -11.73 4.17
N TRP A 31 -6.04 -10.70 3.34
CA TRP A 31 -6.37 -10.79 1.92
C TRP A 31 -5.24 -10.24 1.06
N ARG A 32 -5.22 -10.59 -0.21
CA ARG A 32 -4.25 -10.10 -1.18
C ARG A 32 -4.81 -9.97 -2.58
N VAL A 33 -4.23 -9.06 -3.35
CA VAL A 33 -4.46 -8.86 -4.78
C VAL A 33 -3.13 -8.59 -5.50
N TRP A 34 -3.16 -8.70 -6.82
CA TRP A 34 -2.06 -8.32 -7.70
C TRP A 34 -2.44 -7.12 -8.57
N TYR A 35 -1.53 -6.17 -8.70
CA TYR A 35 -1.64 -5.01 -9.57
C TYR A 35 -0.29 -4.72 -10.22
N GLU A 36 -0.23 -4.69 -11.56
CA GLU A 36 0.98 -4.35 -12.34
C GLU A 36 2.28 -5.00 -11.80
N ASP A 37 2.31 -6.34 -11.75
CA ASP A 37 3.45 -7.13 -11.24
C ASP A 37 3.84 -6.85 -9.77
N CYS A 38 2.92 -6.29 -8.98
CA CYS A 38 3.08 -6.10 -7.55
C CYS A 38 1.98 -6.83 -6.78
N GLU A 39 2.35 -7.46 -5.67
CA GLU A 39 1.43 -8.07 -4.71
C GLU A 39 1.26 -7.12 -3.54
N ILE A 40 0.01 -6.92 -3.12
CA ILE A 40 -0.31 -6.28 -1.85
C ILE A 40 -1.20 -7.19 -1.03
N ALA A 41 -0.83 -7.38 0.24
CA ALA A 41 -1.62 -8.11 1.22
C ALA A 41 -1.99 -7.17 2.37
N TRP A 42 -3.24 -7.25 2.81
CA TRP A 42 -3.77 -6.42 3.89
C TRP A 42 -4.63 -7.21 4.87
N ARG A 43 -4.81 -6.63 6.06
CA ARG A 43 -5.82 -7.06 7.03
C ARG A 43 -6.51 -5.87 7.61
N TYR A 44 -7.84 -5.87 7.59
CA TYR A 44 -8.58 -4.94 8.42
C TYR A 44 -8.65 -5.44 9.86
N ASP A 45 -8.13 -4.64 10.79
CA ASP A 45 -8.26 -4.82 12.23
C ASP A 45 -8.60 -3.46 12.84
N ALA A 46 -9.89 -3.26 13.07
CA ALA A 46 -10.48 -1.95 13.33
C ALA A 46 -9.73 -1.21 14.46
N PRO A 47 -9.43 0.09 14.29
CA PRO A 47 -9.84 0.95 13.18
C PRO A 47 -8.84 0.99 11.99
N ARG A 48 -7.88 0.06 11.94
CA ARG A 48 -6.73 0.14 11.03
C ARG A 48 -6.79 -0.87 9.90
N VAL A 49 -6.24 -0.47 8.75
CA VAL A 49 -5.88 -1.41 7.67
C VAL A 49 -4.38 -1.67 7.76
N TRP A 50 -4.02 -2.90 8.09
CA TRP A 50 -2.64 -3.36 8.16
C TRP A 50 -2.14 -3.72 6.76
N ILE A 51 -1.03 -3.15 6.33
CA ILE A 51 -0.26 -3.58 5.16
C ILE A 51 0.63 -4.72 5.64
N ILE A 52 0.23 -5.95 5.32
CA ILE A 52 0.97 -7.16 5.69
C ILE A 52 2.15 -7.36 4.76
N MET A 53 1.96 -7.09 3.48
CA MET A 53 2.99 -7.26 2.47
C MET A 53 2.76 -6.29 1.34
N LEU A 54 3.83 -5.69 0.86
CA LEU A 54 3.85 -5.01 -0.42
C LEU A 54 5.17 -5.34 -1.10
N ARG A 55 5.11 -6.12 -2.19
CA ARG A 55 6.31 -6.56 -2.89
C ARG A 55 6.10 -6.62 -4.40
N ARG A 56 7.20 -6.50 -5.12
CA ARG A 56 7.24 -6.83 -6.55
C ARG A 56 7.29 -8.34 -6.73
N THR A 57 6.52 -8.87 -7.66
CA THR A 57 6.54 -10.29 -8.01
C THR A 57 7.51 -10.60 -9.16
N ARG A 58 7.96 -9.58 -9.91
CA ARG A 58 8.96 -9.71 -10.97
C ARG A 58 10.13 -8.74 -10.75
N GLN A 59 11.35 -9.26 -10.87
CA GLN A 59 12.55 -8.44 -10.88
C GLN A 59 12.73 -7.79 -12.26
N ARG A 60 13.00 -6.48 -12.28
CA ARG A 60 13.65 -5.75 -13.39
C ARG A 60 12.89 -5.61 -14.73
N ARG A 61 11.57 -5.42 -14.74
CA ARG A 61 10.96 -4.61 -15.82
C ARG A 61 10.99 -3.15 -15.37
N GLY A 62 11.66 -2.28 -16.12
CA GLY A 62 11.97 -0.90 -15.71
C GLY A 62 10.77 -0.12 -15.16
N LEU A 63 11.02 0.76 -14.20
CA LEU A 63 10.18 1.85 -13.64
C LEU A 63 8.65 1.66 -13.55
N ALA A 64 8.10 0.44 -13.52
CA ALA A 64 6.74 0.23 -13.03
C ALA A 64 6.66 0.74 -11.60
N ASN A 65 5.66 1.57 -11.31
CA ASN A 65 5.55 2.29 -10.04
C ASN A 65 5.34 1.29 -8.88
N PRO A 66 6.37 1.05 -8.04
CA PRO A 66 6.28 0.06 -6.96
C PRO A 66 5.23 0.40 -5.92
N PHE A 67 4.78 1.66 -5.89
CA PHE A 67 3.81 2.17 -4.93
C PHE A 67 2.38 2.16 -5.47
N ALA A 68 2.14 1.73 -6.72
CA ALA A 68 0.79 1.71 -7.27
C ALA A 68 -0.19 0.84 -6.47
N PRO A 69 0.20 -0.33 -5.93
CA PRO A 69 -0.67 -1.08 -5.03
C PRO A 69 -1.02 -0.35 -3.73
N LEU A 70 -0.10 0.48 -3.22
CA LEU A 70 -0.36 1.31 -2.04
C LEU A 70 -1.45 2.34 -2.32
N TYR A 71 -1.43 2.95 -3.52
CA TYR A 71 -2.46 3.91 -3.93
C TYR A 71 -3.82 3.24 -4.09
N LEU A 72 -3.82 2.03 -4.65
CA LEU A 72 -5.02 1.23 -4.80
C LEU A 72 -5.63 0.86 -3.43
N LEU A 73 -4.78 0.45 -2.48
CA LEU A 73 -5.22 0.16 -1.11
C LEU A 73 -5.72 1.40 -0.37
N ALA A 74 -5.07 2.55 -0.55
CA ALA A 74 -5.54 3.82 0.01
C ALA A 74 -6.90 4.21 -0.58
N ALA A 75 -7.10 4.03 -1.89
CA ALA A 75 -8.40 4.29 -2.55
C ALA A 75 -9.51 3.38 -2.00
N ALA A 76 -9.25 2.07 -1.88
CA ALA A 76 -10.19 1.13 -1.26
C ALA A 76 -10.53 1.52 0.18
N THR A 77 -9.50 1.90 0.94
CA THR A 77 -9.63 2.29 2.35
C THR A 77 -10.49 3.54 2.50
N MET A 78 -10.22 4.57 1.70
CA MET A 78 -11.04 5.79 1.68
C MET A 78 -12.48 5.53 1.25
N ALA A 79 -12.70 4.70 0.23
CA ALA A 79 -14.03 4.39 -0.27
C ALA A 79 -14.87 3.65 0.78
N MET A 80 -14.26 2.73 1.53
CA MET A 80 -14.99 1.83 2.43
C MET A 80 -15.03 2.31 3.88
N LEU A 81 -14.02 3.04 4.35
CA LEU A 81 -13.89 3.48 5.75
C LEU A 81 -14.02 5.01 5.92
N GLY A 82 -13.93 5.77 4.84
CA GLY A 82 -14.06 7.23 4.87
C GLY A 82 -12.82 7.97 5.39
N PRO A 83 -12.93 9.30 5.56
CA PRO A 83 -11.85 10.16 6.06
C PRO A 83 -11.35 9.76 7.45
N GLY A 84 -10.07 10.03 7.74
CA GLY A 84 -9.43 9.65 9.00
C GLY A 84 -9.01 8.18 9.09
N SER A 85 -9.39 7.34 8.12
CA SER A 85 -8.92 5.96 8.02
C SER A 85 -7.41 5.89 7.75
N ARG A 86 -6.75 4.92 8.37
CA ARG A 86 -5.29 4.81 8.34
C ARG A 86 -4.83 3.46 7.83
N LEU A 87 -3.79 3.51 7.00
CA LEU A 87 -2.97 2.37 6.63
C LEU A 87 -1.78 2.30 7.59
N TYR A 88 -1.40 1.09 7.96
CA TYR A 88 -0.30 0.85 8.87
C TYR A 88 0.52 -0.37 8.43
N GLY A 89 1.83 -0.27 8.32
CA GLY A 89 2.63 -1.48 8.11
C GLY A 89 4.10 -1.26 7.88
N GLN A 90 4.82 -2.38 7.83
CA GLN A 90 6.23 -2.42 7.47
C GLN A 90 6.34 -2.51 5.95
N VAL A 91 6.36 -1.35 5.29
CA VAL A 91 6.23 -1.28 3.84
C VAL A 91 7.62 -1.16 3.19
N ASN A 92 8.37 -2.26 3.12
CA ASN A 92 9.61 -2.31 2.33
C ASN A 92 9.32 -2.79 0.89
N THR A 93 8.73 -1.91 0.07
CA THR A 93 8.44 -2.19 -1.35
C THR A 93 9.69 -2.35 -2.22
N LEU A 94 10.85 -1.99 -1.67
CA LEU A 94 12.14 -1.90 -2.34
C LEU A 94 13.15 -2.88 -1.75
N VAL A 95 12.70 -3.95 -1.11
CA VAL A 95 13.58 -5.07 -0.74
C VAL A 95 14.37 -5.49 -2.00
N ASP A 96 15.69 -5.64 -1.85
CA ASP A 96 16.64 -5.92 -2.93
C ASP A 96 16.80 -4.82 -4.00
N SER A 97 16.29 -3.60 -3.77
CA SER A 97 16.53 -2.44 -4.64
C SER A 97 17.73 -1.61 -4.17
N PRO A 98 18.47 -0.96 -5.08
CA PRO A 98 19.63 -0.12 -4.74
C PRO A 98 19.26 1.22 -4.09
N LEU A 99 17.97 1.49 -3.86
CA LEU A 99 17.50 2.69 -3.16
C LEU A 99 17.71 2.51 -1.65
N ASN A 100 18.41 3.44 -1.01
CA ASN A 100 18.63 3.43 0.43
C ASN A 100 17.32 3.67 1.22
N ASP A 101 17.24 3.15 2.44
CA ASP A 101 16.07 3.26 3.32
C ASP A 101 15.66 4.73 3.56
N GLU A 102 16.62 5.65 3.62
CA GLU A 102 16.35 7.10 3.74
C GLU A 102 15.61 7.70 2.53
N ARG A 103 15.87 7.23 1.30
CA ARG A 103 15.12 7.66 0.11
C ARG A 103 13.70 7.14 0.17
N LEU A 104 13.49 5.93 0.68
CA LEU A 104 12.17 5.34 0.86
C LEU A 104 11.37 6.09 1.94
N ALA A 105 11.98 6.37 3.09
CA ALA A 105 11.35 7.15 4.16
C ALA A 105 10.96 8.56 3.67
N ARG A 106 11.85 9.25 2.93
CA ARG A 106 11.53 10.54 2.31
C ARG A 106 10.39 10.45 1.30
N PHE A 107 10.29 9.35 0.55
CA PHE A 107 9.18 9.14 -0.38
C PHE A 107 7.86 9.03 0.39
N TYR A 108 7.79 8.18 1.41
CA TYR A 108 6.59 7.98 2.21
C TYR A 108 6.16 9.26 2.91
N HIS A 109 7.09 9.98 3.51
CA HIS A 109 6.78 11.25 4.15
C HIS A 109 6.22 12.26 3.14
N ARG A 110 6.95 12.51 2.03
CA ARG A 110 6.59 13.57 1.09
C ARG A 110 5.35 13.29 0.25
N TRP A 111 5.16 12.05 -0.18
CA TRP A 111 4.18 11.72 -1.21
C TRP A 111 2.99 10.89 -0.70
N THR A 112 3.08 10.37 0.52
CA THR A 112 1.94 9.67 1.12
C THR A 112 1.52 10.27 2.47
N GLY A 113 2.22 11.32 2.93
CA GLY A 113 1.99 11.92 4.25
C GLY A 113 2.27 10.97 5.40
N ALA A 114 3.07 9.93 5.17
CA ALA A 114 3.31 8.92 6.19
C ALA A 114 4.21 9.44 7.31
N SER A 115 3.91 9.03 8.53
CA SER A 115 4.80 9.15 9.67
C SER A 115 5.46 7.81 9.96
N GLU A 116 6.75 7.84 10.26
CA GLU A 116 7.46 6.66 10.77
C GLU A 116 7.21 6.57 12.29
N VAL A 117 6.54 5.50 12.72
CA VAL A 117 6.19 5.30 14.15
C VAL A 117 7.23 4.47 14.90
N ALA A 118 7.98 3.67 14.16
CA ALA A 118 9.08 2.83 14.60
C ALA A 118 9.94 2.53 13.37
N PRO A 119 11.23 2.16 13.51
CA PRO A 119 12.11 1.92 12.38
C PRO A 119 11.49 0.97 11.33
N GLY A 120 11.24 1.49 10.12
CA GLY A 120 10.64 0.76 8.99
C GLY A 120 9.11 0.58 9.04
N TRP A 121 8.44 1.07 10.08
CA TRP A 121 6.99 1.03 10.25
C TRP A 121 6.36 2.38 10.00
N PHE A 122 5.44 2.43 9.04
CA PHE A 122 4.80 3.66 8.61
C PHE A 122 3.30 3.62 8.91
N GLU A 123 2.78 4.74 9.40
CA GLU A 123 1.34 5.03 9.47
C GLU A 123 1.03 6.16 8.48
N LEU A 124 -0.05 6.05 7.72
CA LEU A 124 -0.49 7.07 6.78
C LEU A 124 -2.01 7.15 6.73
N GLU A 125 -2.52 8.37 6.70
CA GLU A 125 -3.94 8.60 6.44
C GLU A 125 -4.23 8.36 4.96
N ALA A 126 -5.26 7.54 4.68
CA ALA A 126 -5.57 7.12 3.32
C ALA A 126 -5.93 8.32 2.41
N SER A 127 -6.42 9.42 2.98
CA SER A 127 -6.75 10.67 2.28
C SER A 127 -5.52 11.46 1.80
N CYS A 128 -4.37 11.29 2.47
CA CYS A 128 -3.12 11.98 2.15
C CYS A 128 -2.27 11.25 1.09
N VAL A 129 -2.70 10.07 0.66
CA VAL A 129 -1.97 9.27 -0.32
C VAL A 129 -2.21 9.80 -1.73
N ILE A 130 -1.17 10.39 -2.34
CA ILE A 130 -1.26 10.87 -3.72
C ILE A 130 -0.70 9.88 -4.73
N SER A 131 -1.45 9.66 -5.80
CA SER A 131 -1.07 8.78 -6.91
C SER A 131 0.12 9.33 -7.70
N LEU A 132 0.77 8.46 -8.48
CA LEU A 132 1.87 8.87 -9.37
C LEU A 132 1.46 9.98 -10.35
N HIS A 133 0.23 9.93 -10.86
CA HIS A 133 -0.30 10.97 -11.73
C HIS A 133 -0.34 12.34 -11.02
N GLN A 134 -0.84 12.37 -9.77
CA GLN A 134 -0.87 13.57 -8.95
C GLN A 134 0.54 14.05 -8.58
N MET A 135 1.45 13.14 -8.24
CA MET A 135 2.86 13.45 -7.99
C MET A 135 3.50 14.15 -9.20
N ARG A 136 3.34 13.59 -10.41
CA ARG A 136 3.85 14.19 -11.66
C ARG A 136 3.27 15.58 -11.90
N LYS A 137 1.99 15.79 -11.60
CA LYS A 137 1.33 17.10 -11.69
C LYS A 137 1.91 18.12 -10.71
N GLN A 138 2.21 17.71 -9.47
CA GLN A 138 2.81 18.58 -8.46
C GLN A 138 4.28 18.91 -8.76
N GLN A 139 5.06 17.95 -9.27
CA GLN A 139 6.46 18.19 -9.67
C GLN A 139 6.59 19.28 -10.74
N LYS A 140 5.68 19.32 -11.71
CA LYS A 140 5.64 20.38 -12.74
C LYS A 140 5.34 21.77 -12.18
N LYS A 141 4.64 21.86 -11.04
CA LYS A 141 4.31 23.14 -10.39
C LYS A 141 5.46 23.74 -9.58
N VAL A 142 6.40 22.91 -9.12
CA VAL A 142 7.55 23.35 -8.30
C VAL A 142 8.75 23.76 -9.16
N GLN A 143 8.73 23.42 -10.45
CA GLN A 143 9.77 23.78 -11.43
C GLN A 143 9.47 25.06 -12.22
N LEU A 144 8.34 25.73 -11.91
CA LEU A 144 7.94 27.04 -12.43
C LEU A 144 8.08 28.07 -11.30
#